data_AF-A0A3N1VIS1-F1
#
_entry.id   AF-A0A3N1VIS1-F1
#
_cell.length_a   1.000
_cell.length_b   1.000
_cell.length_c   1.000
_cell.angle_alpha   90.00
_cell.angle_beta   90.00
_cell.angle_gamma   90.00
#
_symmetry.space_group_name_H-M   'P 1'
#
loop_
_entity.id
_entity.type
_entity.pdbx_description
1 polymer ?
#
loop_
_entity_poly.entity_id
_entity_poly.type
_entity_poly.pdbx_seq_one_letter_code
_entity_poly.pdbx_strand_id
1 'polypeptide(L)'
;MKRGLIVYVTQGGELHEDSWGSYACMDRFGAHAIGVARSEFEIAENWWRMLTQGMQEILCVRAQVDGERGMSIIGAPLRLCG
;
A
#
# COMPACT_ATOMS: atom_id res chain seq x y z
N MET A 1 9.70 12.46 -8.84
CA MET A 1 8.30 12.60 -8.39
C MET A 1 8.12 11.71 -7.17
N LYS A 2 7.62 12.24 -6.04
CA LYS A 2 7.44 11.45 -4.82
C LYS A 2 6.15 10.63 -4.90
N ARG A 3 6.24 9.32 -4.69
CA ARG A 3 5.11 8.38 -4.81
C ARG A 3 4.83 7.68 -3.50
N GLY A 4 3.57 7.69 -3.06
CA GLY A 4 3.06 6.86 -1.96
C GLY A 4 2.36 5.61 -2.47
N LEU A 5 2.43 4.52 -1.70
CA LEU A 5 1.72 3.28 -1.97
C LEU A 5 0.89 2.86 -0.75
N ILE A 6 -0.41 2.66 -0.95
CA ILE A 6 -1.29 2.07 0.05
C ILE A 6 -1.55 0.63 -0.34
N VAL A 7 -1.28 -0.31 0.57
CA VAL A 7 -1.58 -1.73 0.41
C VAL A 7 -2.84 -2.04 1.20
N TYR A 8 -3.96 -2.22 0.50
CA TYR A 8 -5.23 -2.63 1.09
C TYR A 8 -5.27 -4.16 1.22
N VAL A 9 -5.00 -4.66 2.42
CA VAL A 9 -5.03 -6.10 2.73
C VAL A 9 -6.49 -6.51 2.95
N THR A 10 -7.03 -7.25 1.99
CA THR A 10 -8.45 -7.64 1.98
C THR A 10 -8.72 -8.98 2.64
N GLN A 11 -7.74 -9.89 2.69
CA GLN A 11 -7.84 -11.17 3.40
C GLN A 11 -6.46 -11.66 3.87
N GLY A 12 -6.47 -12.49 4.92
CA GLY A 12 -5.31 -13.24 5.38
C GLY A 12 -4.55 -12.60 6.56
N GLY A 13 -3.26 -12.89 6.64
CA GLY A 13 -2.39 -12.54 7.77
C GLY A 13 -2.05 -11.05 7.92
N GLU A 14 -1.28 -10.72 8.96
CA GLU A 14 -0.80 -9.35 9.22
C GLU A 14 0.33 -8.96 8.26
N LEU A 15 0.24 -7.74 7.73
CA LEU A 15 1.30 -7.09 6.97
C LEU A 15 1.67 -5.81 7.72
N HIS A 16 2.90 -5.72 8.19
CA HIS A 16 3.41 -4.51 8.81
C HIS A 16 4.12 -3.63 7.78
N GLU A 17 4.09 -2.31 7.96
CA GLU A 17 4.78 -1.35 7.10
C GLU A 17 6.29 -1.66 6.98
N ASP A 18 6.91 -2.19 8.03
CA ASP A 18 8.33 -2.57 8.08
C ASP A 18 8.63 -4.03 7.70
N SER A 19 7.65 -4.75 7.12
CA SER A 19 7.84 -6.13 6.70
C SER A 19 8.56 -6.25 5.35
N TRP A 20 9.19 -7.39 5.10
CA TRP A 20 9.82 -7.67 3.80
C TRP A 20 8.84 -7.57 2.62
N GLY A 21 7.57 -7.97 2.83
CA GLY A 21 6.51 -7.81 1.83
C GLY A 21 6.23 -6.34 1.47
N SER A 22 6.27 -5.46 2.46
CA SER A 22 6.11 -4.01 2.26
C SER A 22 7.25 -3.42 1.44
N TYR A 23 8.51 -3.78 1.74
CA TYR A 23 9.66 -3.35 0.95
C TYR A 23 9.61 -3.85 -0.49
N ALA A 24 9.23 -5.11 -0.71
CA ALA A 24 9.06 -5.66 -2.05
C ALA A 24 7.97 -4.93 -2.85
N CYS A 25 6.89 -4.52 -2.19
CA CYS A 25 5.85 -3.67 -2.78
C CYS A 25 6.39 -2.29 -3.15
N MET A 26 7.14 -1.65 -2.26
CA MET A 26 7.73 -0.34 -2.54
C MET A 26 8.64 -0.39 -3.77
N ASP A 27 9.51 -1.39 -3.88
CA ASP A 27 10.39 -1.57 -5.04
C ASP A 27 9.58 -1.78 -6.34
N ARG A 28 8.62 -2.72 -6.32
CA ARG A 28 7.77 -3.04 -7.48
C ARG A 28 7.00 -1.82 -8.02
N PHE A 29 6.57 -0.92 -7.14
CA PHE A 29 5.78 0.25 -7.53
C PHE A 29 6.58 1.56 -7.53
N GLY A 30 7.89 1.53 -7.26
CA GLY A 30 8.71 2.75 -7.15
C GLY A 30 8.20 3.73 -6.09
N ALA A 31 7.70 3.21 -4.97
CA ALA A 31 7.13 4.02 -3.89
C ALA A 31 8.21 4.46 -2.90
N HIS A 32 8.02 5.67 -2.36
CA HIS A 32 8.90 6.31 -1.38
C HIS A 32 8.32 6.24 0.03
N ALA A 33 7.01 6.01 0.15
CA ALA A 33 6.30 5.78 1.39
C ALA A 33 5.27 4.67 1.18
N ILE A 34 5.04 3.87 2.22
CA ILE A 34 4.04 2.80 2.23
C ILE A 34 3.07 3.00 3.39
N GLY A 35 1.82 2.62 3.18
CA GLY A 35 0.80 2.53 4.21
C GLY A 35 0.07 1.21 4.05
N VAL A 36 -0.17 0.50 5.15
CA VAL A 36 -1.02 -0.70 5.12
C VAL A 36 -2.41 -0.33 5.64
N ALA A 37 -3.43 -0.81 4.94
CA ALA A 37 -4.82 -0.58 5.31
C ALA A 37 -5.60 -1.90 5.29
N ARG A 38 -6.56 -2.05 6.21
CA ARG A 38 -7.52 -3.16 6.29
C ARG A 38 -8.97 -2.72 6.16
N SER A 39 -9.19 -1.43 6.02
CA SER A 39 -10.50 -0.83 5.81
C SER A 39 -10.39 0.39 4.91
N GLU A 40 -11.49 0.79 4.28
CA GLU A 40 -11.56 2.01 3.46
C GLU A 40 -11.26 3.26 4.29
N PHE A 41 -11.55 3.24 5.59
CA PHE A 41 -11.21 4.33 6.50
C PHE A 41 -9.68 4.46 6.68
N GLU A 42 -8.98 3.35 6.90
CA GLU A 42 -7.51 3.35 6.96
C GLU A 42 -6.88 3.76 5.62
N ILE A 43 -7.51 3.44 4.48
CA ILE A 43 -7.07 3.96 3.17
C ILE A 43 -7.15 5.50 3.17
N ALA A 44 -8.27 6.06 3.63
CA ALA A 44 -8.46 7.50 3.68
C ALA A 44 -7.45 8.19 4.62
N GLU A 45 -7.19 7.62 5.79
CA GLU A 45 -6.18 8.12 6.73
C GLU A 45 -4.77 8.08 6.13
N ASN A 46 -4.40 6.95 5.52
CA ASN A 46 -3.11 6.79 4.85
C ASN A 46 -2.94 7.78 3.71
N TRP A 47 -3.97 7.97 2.88
CA TRP A 47 -3.97 8.92 1.78
C TRP A 47 -3.75 10.34 2.28
N TRP A 48 -4.49 10.77 3.31
CA TRP A 48 -4.33 12.09 3.91
C TRP A 48 -2.94 12.29 4.50
N ARG A 49 -2.42 11.29 5.24
CA ARG A 49 -1.05 11.29 5.78
C ARG A 49 -0.01 11.45 4.68
N MET A 50 -0.12 10.71 3.58
CA MET A 50 0.82 10.79 2.45
C MET A 50 0.74 12.14 1.72
N LEU A 51 -0.47 12.68 1.53
CA LEU A 51 -0.65 14.00 0.94
C LEU A 51 0.03 15.09 1.76
N THR A 52 -0.19 15.10 3.08
CA THR A 52 0.41 16.08 3.99
C THR A 52 1.94 15.94 4.11
N GLN A 53 2.48 14.76 3.81
CA GLN A 53 3.93 14.50 3.68
C GLN A 53 4.51 14.89 2.30
N GLY A 54 3.70 15.44 1.40
CA GLY A 54 4.13 15.94 0.10
C GLY A 54 4.32 14.87 -0.97
N MET A 55 3.61 13.73 -0.85
CA MET A 55 3.51 12.77 -1.96
C MET A 55 2.75 13.40 -3.12
N GLN A 56 3.25 13.22 -4.34
CA GLN A 56 2.72 13.81 -5.56
C GLN A 56 1.85 12.84 -6.36
N GLU A 57 2.09 11.53 -6.17
CA GLU A 57 1.28 10.46 -6.70
C GLU A 57 0.99 9.46 -5.58
N ILE A 58 -0.24 8.98 -5.46
CA ILE A 58 -0.61 7.97 -4.47
C ILE A 58 -1.36 6.85 -5.18
N LEU A 59 -0.80 5.64 -5.10
CA LEU A 59 -1.41 4.42 -5.61
C LEU A 59 -1.98 3.60 -4.46
N CYS A 60 -3.10 2.93 -4.71
CA CYS A 60 -3.68 1.95 -3.81
C CYS A 60 -3.79 0.60 -4.52
N VAL A 61 -3.21 -0.44 -3.93
CA VAL A 61 -3.27 -1.80 -4.46
C VAL A 61 -4.01 -2.70 -3.48
N ARG A 62 -4.82 -3.61 -4.00
CA ARG A 62 -5.41 -4.66 -3.17
C ARG A 62 -4.43 -5.80 -3.02
N ALA A 63 -4.34 -6.35 -1.82
CA ALA A 63 -3.50 -7.49 -1.52
C ALA A 63 -4.24 -8.56 -0.70
N GLN A 64 -3.73 -9.78 -0.81
CA GLN A 64 -4.02 -10.89 0.10
C GLN A 64 -2.70 -11.39 0.69
N VAL A 65 -2.71 -11.71 1.98
CA VAL A 65 -1.53 -12.18 2.72
C VAL A 65 -1.75 -13.63 3.13
N ASP A 66 -1.03 -14.54 2.51
CA ASP A 66 -1.01 -15.96 2.86
C ASP A 66 0.24 -16.24 3.71
N GLY A 67 0.07 -16.91 4.85
CA GLY A 67 1.16 -17.22 5.77
C GLY A 67 2.26 -18.11 5.18
N GLU A 68 1.92 -18.95 4.19
CA GLU A 68 2.90 -19.85 3.56
C GLU A 68 3.43 -19.30 2.22
N ARG A 69 2.60 -18.53 1.49
CA ARG A 69 2.89 -18.06 0.13
C ARG A 69 3.27 -16.60 0.05
N GLY A 70 3.24 -15.88 1.18
CA GLY A 70 3.51 -14.45 1.25
C GLY A 70 2.35 -13.62 0.72
N MET A 71 2.67 -12.46 0.14
CA MET A 71 1.66 -11.50 -0.30
C MET A 71 1.43 -11.57 -1.81
N SER A 72 0.16 -11.53 -2.23
CA SER A 72 -0.23 -11.41 -3.63
C SER A 72 -1.04 -10.13 -3.88
N ILE A 73 -0.74 -9.44 -4.98
CA ILE A 73 -1.47 -8.24 -5.42
C ILE A 73 -2.62 -8.66 -6.33
N ILE A 74 -3.80 -8.08 -6.10
CA ILE A 74 -5.04 -8.41 -6.80
C ILE A 74 -5.49 -7.24 -7.64
N GLY A 75 -5.66 -7.50 -8.94
CA GLY A 75 -6.17 -6.52 -9.89
C GLY A 75 -5.17 -5.40 -10.21
N ALA A 76 -5.70 -4.32 -10.76
CA ALA A 76 -4.91 -3.15 -11.14
C ALA A 76 -4.78 -2.15 -9.97
N PRO A 77 -3.65 -1.44 -9.87
CA PRO A 77 -3.52 -0.32 -8.94
C PRO A 77 -4.56 0.77 -9.23
N LEU A 78 -5.21 1.26 -8.17
CA LEU A 78 -6.06 2.44 -8.22
C LEU A 78 -5.22 3.69 -7.95
N ARG A 79 -5.30 4.71 -8.79
CA ARG A 79 -4.68 6.00 -8.55
C ARG A 79 -5.62 6.88 -7.72
N LEU A 80 -5.16 7.29 -6.53
CA LEU A 80 -5.92 8.15 -5.61
C LEU A 80 -5.51 9.63 -5.70
N CYS A 81 -4.30 9.90 -6.20
CA CYS A 81 -3.78 11.25 -6.40
C CYS A 81 -2.71 11.24 -7.49
N GLY A 82 -2.59 12.37 -8.21
CA GLY A 82 -1.65 12.57 -9.32
C GLY A 82 -2.12 11.92 -10.61
#